data_AF-A0A9R0Y0T5-F1
#
_entry.id   AF-A0A9R0Y0T5-F1
#
_cell.length_a   1.000
_cell.length_b   1.000
_cell.length_c   1.000
_cell.angle_alpha   90.00
_cell.angle_beta   90.00
_cell.angle_gamma   90.00
#
_symmetry.space_group_name_H-M   'P 1'
#
loop_
_entity.id
_entity.type
_entity.pdbx_description
1 polymer ?
#
loop_
_entity_poly.entity_id
_entity_poly.type
_entity_poly.pdbx_seq_one_letter_code
_entity_poly.pdbx_strand_id
1 'polypeptide(L)'
;MEPSAGFRASVWSCFKFLPFFCGLLLLGIIKGVLFGPWAWLIIAIGISALVLGLWPMHVIWTYYCIIRTKLVGPVVKLLLLISVSGILVLWLIVGIVGSVLAGLAYGFLAPVMATFDALGEGKKRPLVHCFVDGTWSTITGGCTVVRDLKDMLFHSYLAYMDDLRFHEPPGGKPFEIRVLDIPGAVLAAACGLLMDGIMFTAIALYKFPVMLFKGWKRLIEDLVGREGPFLETACVPFAGLAILLWPFAVLGAFLASMISSVPLGAYAAIVVYQESSLFMGLSYAISSVSIFDEYTNDVLDMAPGSCFQVCIPEE
;
A
#
# COMPACT_ATOMS: atom_id res chain seq x y z
N MET A 1 -20.10 -16.48 37.76
CA MET A 1 -18.82 -15.86 38.18
C MET A 1 -17.82 -16.97 38.46
N GLU A 2 -17.09 -17.43 37.44
CA GLU A 2 -15.76 -18.07 37.56
C GLU A 2 -14.89 -17.74 36.32
N PRO A 3 -14.50 -16.47 36.07
CA PRO A 3 -13.69 -16.11 34.90
C PRO A 3 -12.17 -16.05 35.19
N SER A 4 -11.76 -15.99 36.46
CA SER A 4 -10.38 -15.70 36.85
C SER A 4 -9.44 -16.90 36.75
N ALA A 5 -9.95 -18.13 36.87
CA ALA A 5 -9.16 -19.35 36.75
C ALA A 5 -8.75 -19.64 35.28
N GLY A 6 -9.66 -19.42 34.32
CA GLY A 6 -9.40 -19.58 32.89
C GLY A 6 -8.38 -18.56 32.35
N PHE A 7 -8.57 -17.28 32.69
CA PHE A 7 -7.65 -16.21 32.29
C PHE A 7 -6.21 -16.43 32.81
N ARG A 8 -6.06 -16.79 34.08
CA ARG A 8 -4.74 -17.05 34.68
C ARG A 8 -4.05 -18.27 34.06
N ALA A 9 -4.81 -19.30 33.70
CA ALA A 9 -4.30 -20.47 33.00
C ALA A 9 -3.90 -20.15 31.54
N SER A 10 -4.68 -19.32 30.83
CA SER A 10 -4.37 -18.84 29.48
C SER A 10 -3.09 -18.01 29.44
N VAL A 11 -2.95 -17.06 30.36
CA VAL A 11 -1.73 -16.24 30.50
C VAL A 11 -0.51 -17.13 30.80
N TRP A 12 -0.65 -18.11 31.70
CA TRP A 12 0.44 -19.04 32.02
C TRP A 12 0.84 -19.94 30.84
N SER A 13 -0.14 -20.34 30.01
CA SER A 13 0.12 -21.05 28.75
C SER A 13 0.88 -20.19 27.74
N CYS A 14 0.50 -18.91 27.61
CA CYS A 14 1.20 -17.93 26.78
C CYS A 14 2.67 -17.75 27.19
N PHE A 15 2.95 -17.63 28.50
CA PHE A 15 4.32 -17.56 29.01
C PHE A 15 5.14 -18.83 28.71
N LYS A 16 4.52 -20.02 28.73
CA LYS A 16 5.19 -21.27 28.34
C LYS A 16 5.47 -21.36 26.84
N PHE A 17 4.65 -20.72 26.02
CA PHE A 17 4.80 -20.68 24.56
C PHE A 17 5.87 -19.69 24.09
N LEU A 18 6.11 -18.62 24.86
CA LEU A 18 7.11 -17.59 24.56
C LEU A 18 8.51 -18.11 24.18
N PRO A 19 9.16 -19.06 24.91
CA PRO A 19 10.47 -19.58 24.51
C PRO A 19 10.45 -20.31 23.16
N PHE A 20 9.36 -21.02 22.85
CA PHE A 20 9.18 -21.68 21.55
C PHE A 20 9.02 -20.66 20.43
N PHE A 21 8.19 -19.63 20.64
CA PHE A 21 8.05 -18.49 19.72
C PHE A 21 9.38 -17.77 19.48
N CYS A 22 10.14 -17.47 20.54
CA CYS A 22 11.46 -16.84 20.43
C CYS A 22 12.44 -17.72 19.65
N GLY A 23 12.40 -19.04 19.83
CA GLY A 23 13.20 -19.99 19.05
C GLY A 23 12.87 -19.95 17.56
N LEU A 24 11.59 -19.94 17.20
CA LEU A 24 11.13 -19.83 15.80
C LEU A 24 11.49 -18.49 15.18
N LEU A 25 11.29 -17.40 15.94
CA LEU A 25 11.64 -16.05 15.51
C LEU A 25 13.14 -15.94 15.25
N LEU A 26 13.97 -16.47 16.16
CA LEU A 26 15.42 -16.49 16.00
C LEU A 26 15.84 -17.35 14.80
N LEU A 27 15.22 -18.52 14.60
CA LEU A 27 15.45 -19.35 13.41
C LEU A 27 15.07 -18.61 12.11
N GLY A 28 13.91 -17.96 12.10
CA GLY A 28 13.44 -17.13 10.99
C GLY A 28 14.38 -15.97 10.69
N ILE A 29 14.86 -15.26 11.72
CA ILE A 29 15.84 -14.17 11.60
C ILE A 29 17.16 -14.70 11.04
N ILE A 30 17.68 -15.83 11.55
CA ILE A 30 18.90 -16.44 11.03
C ILE A 30 18.75 -16.74 9.54
N LYS A 31 17.63 -17.36 9.12
CA LYS A 31 17.36 -17.61 7.70
C LYS A 31 17.24 -16.32 6.90
N GLY A 32 16.54 -15.31 7.44
CA GLY A 32 16.41 -13.99 6.82
C GLY A 32 17.76 -13.33 6.59
N VAL A 33 18.68 -13.44 7.54
CA VAL A 33 20.05 -12.91 7.42
C VAL A 33 20.90 -13.71 6.43
N LEU A 34 20.74 -15.04 6.38
CA LEU A 34 21.54 -15.90 5.50
C LEU A 34 21.06 -15.90 4.03
N PHE A 35 19.75 -16.05 3.82
CA PHE A 35 19.15 -16.20 2.49
C PHE A 35 18.51 -14.92 1.97
N GLY A 36 18.09 -14.02 2.87
CA GLY A 36 17.45 -12.76 2.50
C GLY A 36 18.31 -11.84 1.63
N PRO A 37 19.64 -11.70 1.83
CA PRO A 37 20.48 -10.90 0.95
C PRO A 37 20.43 -11.36 -0.51
N TRP A 38 20.37 -12.67 -0.75
CA TRP A 38 20.28 -13.22 -2.10
C TRP A 38 18.94 -12.90 -2.77
N ALA A 39 17.83 -13.10 -2.03
CA ALA A 39 16.51 -12.74 -2.53
C ALA A 39 16.37 -11.22 -2.75
N TRP A 40 16.93 -10.41 -1.85
CA TRP A 40 16.99 -8.96 -2.00
C TRP A 40 17.74 -8.55 -3.26
N LEU A 41 18.93 -9.11 -3.51
CA LEU A 41 19.70 -8.81 -4.72
C LEU A 41 18.95 -9.20 -6.00
N ILE A 42 18.31 -10.37 -6.02
CA ILE A 42 17.52 -10.82 -7.18
C ILE A 42 16.39 -9.84 -7.47
N ILE A 43 15.62 -9.45 -6.45
CA ILE A 43 14.48 -8.54 -6.63
C ILE A 43 14.96 -7.14 -7.00
N ALA A 44 15.92 -6.58 -6.26
CA ALA A 44 16.41 -5.23 -6.48
C ALA A 44 17.03 -5.08 -7.88
N ILE A 45 17.93 -6.00 -8.26
CA ILE A 45 18.57 -5.98 -9.58
C ILE A 45 17.56 -6.33 -10.67
N GLY A 46 16.75 -7.37 -10.46
CA GLY A 46 15.78 -7.83 -11.46
C GLY A 46 14.74 -6.77 -11.80
N ILE A 47 14.10 -6.18 -10.79
CA ILE A 47 13.11 -5.11 -11.00
C ILE A 47 13.79 -3.85 -11.53
N SER A 48 14.95 -3.44 -11.00
CA SER A 48 15.65 -2.26 -11.51
C SER A 48 16.04 -2.42 -12.99
N ALA A 49 16.51 -3.61 -13.38
CA ALA A 49 16.84 -3.92 -14.77
C ALA A 49 15.60 -3.92 -15.67
N LEU A 50 14.47 -4.44 -15.20
CA LEU A 50 13.20 -4.37 -15.94
C LEU A 50 12.73 -2.93 -16.10
N VAL A 51 12.75 -2.14 -15.03
CA VAL A 51 12.37 -0.73 -15.05
C VAL A 51 13.26 0.04 -16.02
N LEU A 52 14.58 -0.04 -15.89
CA LEU A 52 15.52 0.65 -16.78
C LEU A 52 15.45 0.17 -18.23
N GLY A 53 15.33 -1.15 -18.44
CA GLY A 53 15.33 -1.76 -19.77
C GLY A 53 14.04 -1.54 -20.55
N LEU A 54 12.88 -1.56 -19.87
CA LEU A 54 11.57 -1.32 -20.50
C LEU A 54 11.20 0.15 -20.58
N TRP A 55 11.81 1.01 -19.77
CA TRP A 55 11.48 2.43 -19.75
C TRP A 55 11.55 3.12 -21.13
N PRO A 56 12.58 2.92 -21.98
CA PRO A 56 12.60 3.51 -23.32
C PRO A 56 11.44 3.03 -24.19
N MET A 57 11.07 1.75 -24.08
CA MET A 57 9.97 1.16 -24.82
C MET A 57 8.63 1.76 -24.36
N HIS A 58 8.40 1.83 -23.04
CA HIS A 58 7.23 2.46 -22.45
C HIS A 58 7.11 3.93 -22.82
N VAL A 59 8.21 4.69 -22.74
CA VAL A 59 8.29 6.09 -23.18
C VAL A 59 7.82 6.23 -24.63
N ILE A 60 8.45 5.52 -25.57
CA ILE A 60 8.13 5.60 -27.00
C ILE A 60 6.69 5.20 -27.26
N TRP A 61 6.22 4.11 -26.65
CA TRP A 61 4.87 3.60 -26.83
C TRP A 61 3.81 4.55 -26.26
N THR A 62 4.07 5.15 -25.09
CA THR A 62 3.17 6.12 -24.47
C THR A 62 2.98 7.34 -25.36
N TYR A 63 4.09 7.93 -25.79
CA TYR A 63 4.07 9.11 -26.65
C TYR A 63 3.36 8.79 -27.97
N TYR A 64 3.64 7.63 -28.55
CA TYR A 64 2.98 7.18 -29.77
C TYR A 64 1.46 7.05 -29.60
N CYS A 65 0.98 6.38 -28.55
CA CYS A 65 -0.45 6.22 -28.30
C CYS A 65 -1.17 7.55 -28.05
N ILE A 66 -0.58 8.47 -27.26
CA ILE A 66 -1.17 9.79 -26.98
C ILE A 66 -1.24 10.66 -28.25
N ILE A 67 -0.23 10.61 -29.11
CA ILE A 67 -0.25 11.36 -30.37
C ILE A 67 -1.34 10.79 -31.30
N ARG A 68 -1.47 9.46 -31.37
CA ARG A 68 -2.33 8.75 -32.32
C ARG A 68 -3.78 8.58 -31.87
N THR A 69 -4.08 8.70 -30.58
CA THR A 69 -5.45 8.51 -30.08
C THR A 69 -6.40 9.54 -30.68
N LYS A 70 -7.64 9.11 -30.92
CA LYS A 70 -8.75 9.96 -31.37
C LYS A 70 -9.63 10.44 -30.20
N LEU A 71 -9.37 9.94 -28.99
CA LEU A 71 -10.16 10.24 -27.80
C LEU A 71 -10.09 11.70 -27.38
N VAL A 72 -8.91 12.32 -27.50
CA VAL A 72 -8.61 13.62 -26.91
C VAL A 72 -8.26 14.65 -27.99
N GLY A 73 -8.70 15.89 -27.78
CA GLY A 73 -8.41 17.02 -28.65
C GLY A 73 -6.95 17.49 -28.57
N PRO A 74 -6.50 18.39 -29.49
CA PRO A 74 -5.10 18.79 -29.60
C PRO A 74 -4.50 19.42 -28.33
N VAL A 75 -5.27 20.27 -27.63
CA VAL A 75 -4.83 20.91 -26.39
C VAL A 75 -4.63 19.89 -25.28
N VAL A 76 -5.57 18.95 -25.14
CA VAL A 76 -5.52 17.89 -24.13
C VAL A 76 -4.37 16.93 -24.41
N LYS A 77 -4.09 16.63 -25.69
CA LYS A 77 -2.88 15.88 -26.08
C LYS A 77 -1.62 16.57 -25.58
N LEU A 78 -1.47 17.88 -25.81
CA LEU A 78 -0.30 18.61 -25.34
C LEU A 78 -0.14 18.54 -23.82
N LEU A 79 -1.22 18.73 -23.08
CA LEU A 79 -1.22 18.64 -21.62
C LEU A 79 -0.88 17.22 -21.13
N LEU A 80 -1.45 16.19 -21.75
CA LEU A 80 -1.14 14.79 -21.44
C LEU A 80 0.32 14.46 -21.75
N LEU A 81 0.88 14.97 -22.85
CA LEU A 81 2.29 14.78 -23.19
C LEU A 81 3.20 15.37 -22.10
N ILE A 82 2.90 16.58 -21.61
CA ILE A 82 3.68 17.21 -20.53
C ILE A 82 3.51 16.42 -19.22
N SER A 83 2.28 16.11 -18.84
CA SER A 83 1.97 15.40 -17.58
C SER A 83 2.59 14.00 -17.55
N VAL A 84 2.43 13.22 -18.63
CA VAL A 84 2.95 11.86 -18.70
C VAL A 84 4.48 11.82 -18.70
N SER A 85 5.13 12.87 -19.21
CA SER A 85 6.59 13.01 -19.11
C SER A 85 7.03 13.02 -17.64
N GLY A 86 6.34 13.80 -16.80
CA GLY A 86 6.58 13.84 -15.35
C GLY A 86 6.32 12.49 -14.69
N ILE A 87 5.21 11.83 -15.03
CA ILE A 87 4.85 10.51 -14.49
C ILE A 87 5.88 9.45 -14.87
N LEU A 88 6.37 9.44 -16.12
CA LEU A 88 7.38 8.47 -16.60
C LEU A 88 8.73 8.64 -15.90
N VAL A 89 9.14 9.87 -15.58
CA VAL A 89 10.35 10.14 -14.79
C VAL A 89 10.15 9.74 -13.34
N LEU A 90 9.02 10.11 -12.73
CA LEU A 90 8.68 9.74 -11.37
C LEU A 90 8.62 8.21 -11.21
N TRP A 91 8.02 7.51 -12.17
CA TRP A 91 7.95 6.06 -12.24
C TRP A 91 9.35 5.41 -12.22
N LEU A 92 10.33 6.00 -12.90
CA LEU A 92 11.71 5.50 -12.87
C LEU A 92 12.31 5.58 -11.46
N ILE A 93 12.14 6.73 -10.79
CA ILE A 93 12.66 6.95 -9.43
C ILE A 93 11.96 6.00 -8.45
N VAL A 94 10.62 5.97 -8.47
CA VAL A 94 9.81 5.13 -7.58
C VAL A 94 10.07 3.65 -7.86
N GLY A 95 10.22 3.23 -9.12
CA GLY A 95 10.53 1.86 -9.49
C GLY A 95 11.87 1.38 -8.95
N ILE A 96 12.92 2.20 -9.06
CA ILE A 96 14.26 1.86 -8.55
C ILE A 96 14.26 1.84 -7.02
N VAL A 97 13.82 2.93 -6.37
CA VAL A 97 13.79 3.02 -4.90
C VAL A 97 12.88 1.93 -4.31
N GLY A 98 11.71 1.77 -4.91
CA GLY A 98 10.74 0.74 -4.56
C GLY A 98 11.30 -0.68 -4.70
N SER A 99 12.09 -0.97 -5.73
CA SER A 99 12.72 -2.29 -5.88
C SER A 99 13.69 -2.62 -4.75
N VAL A 100 14.46 -1.65 -4.28
CA VAL A 100 15.41 -1.82 -3.18
C VAL A 100 14.67 -2.06 -1.86
N LEU A 101 13.68 -1.21 -1.57
CA LEU A 101 12.87 -1.31 -0.35
C LEU A 101 12.02 -2.59 -0.32
N ALA A 102 11.33 -2.90 -1.43
CA ALA A 102 10.51 -4.10 -1.56
C ALA A 102 11.36 -5.36 -1.52
N GLY A 103 12.52 -5.38 -2.17
CA GLY A 103 13.45 -6.50 -2.11
C GLY A 103 13.99 -6.73 -0.70
N LEU A 104 14.29 -5.65 0.04
CA LEU A 104 14.78 -5.75 1.42
C LEU A 104 13.69 -6.31 2.34
N ALA A 105 12.48 -5.75 2.25
CA ALA A 105 11.33 -6.21 3.01
C ALA A 105 10.99 -7.67 2.68
N TYR A 106 10.89 -8.03 1.40
CA TYR A 106 10.61 -9.40 0.98
C TYR A 106 11.72 -10.37 1.40
N GLY A 107 12.97 -10.03 1.13
CA GLY A 107 14.12 -10.89 1.41
C GLY A 107 14.25 -11.21 2.89
N PHE A 108 13.93 -10.27 3.79
CA PHE A 108 13.95 -10.50 5.23
C PHE A 108 12.67 -11.16 5.76
N LEU A 109 11.49 -10.66 5.36
CA LEU A 109 10.22 -11.11 5.92
C LEU A 109 9.77 -12.46 5.37
N ALA A 110 10.04 -12.80 4.11
CA ALA A 110 9.56 -14.06 3.52
C ALA A 110 10.15 -15.31 4.22
N PRO A 111 11.46 -15.39 4.53
CA PRO A 111 12.02 -16.50 5.32
C PRO A 111 11.45 -16.58 6.74
N VAL A 112 11.19 -15.43 7.38
CA VAL A 112 10.57 -15.36 8.71
C VAL A 112 9.16 -15.92 8.63
N MET A 113 8.31 -15.40 7.74
CA MET A 113 6.93 -15.87 7.54
C MET A 113 6.87 -17.35 7.19
N ALA A 114 7.76 -17.85 6.33
CA ALA A 114 7.82 -19.27 5.96
C ALA A 114 8.16 -20.19 7.15
N THR A 115 8.94 -19.69 8.11
CA THR A 115 9.28 -20.44 9.33
C THR A 115 8.06 -20.62 10.24
N PHE A 116 7.21 -19.60 10.31
CA PHE A 116 5.93 -19.66 11.03
C PHE A 116 4.88 -20.47 10.26
N ASP A 117 4.84 -20.36 8.92
CA ASP A 117 3.95 -21.13 8.04
C ASP A 117 4.22 -22.63 8.02
N ALA A 118 5.46 -23.05 8.29
CA ALA A 118 5.82 -24.45 8.46
C ALA A 118 5.06 -25.16 9.59
N LEU A 119 4.45 -24.40 10.52
CA LEU A 119 3.65 -24.92 11.63
C LEU A 119 2.14 -24.99 11.31
N GLY A 120 1.73 -24.53 10.13
CA GLY A 120 0.36 -24.62 9.61
C GLY A 120 -0.19 -26.05 9.55
N GLU A 121 -1.52 -26.18 9.64
CA GLU A 121 -2.19 -27.48 9.55
C GLU A 121 -1.88 -28.18 8.20
N GLY A 122 -1.58 -29.50 8.26
CA GLY A 122 -1.47 -30.35 7.07
C GLY A 122 -0.06 -30.71 6.58
N LYS A 123 1.03 -30.18 7.18
CA LYS A 123 2.41 -30.54 6.78
C LYS A 123 2.93 -31.79 7.51
N LYS A 124 3.46 -32.76 6.75
CA LYS A 124 4.15 -33.95 7.31
C LYS A 124 5.52 -33.53 7.86
N ARG A 125 5.79 -33.72 9.17
CA ARG A 125 7.04 -33.33 9.87
C ARG A 125 7.27 -31.80 9.94
N PRO A 126 6.51 -31.07 10.77
CA PRO A 126 6.55 -29.61 10.87
C PRO A 126 7.94 -29.05 11.24
N LEU A 127 8.72 -29.75 12.08
CA LEU A 127 10.06 -29.32 12.45
C LEU A 127 11.02 -29.27 11.25
N VAL A 128 10.96 -30.24 10.34
CA VAL A 128 11.84 -30.26 9.16
C VAL A 128 11.49 -29.12 8.21
N HIS A 129 10.19 -28.91 7.97
CA HIS A 129 9.71 -27.77 7.19
C HIS A 129 10.10 -26.43 7.83
N CYS A 130 10.10 -26.36 9.16
CA CYS A 130 10.55 -25.17 9.88
C CYS A 130 12.04 -24.87 9.67
N PHE A 131 12.88 -25.81 9.21
CA PHE A 131 14.26 -25.53 8.79
C PHE A 131 14.41 -25.32 7.28
N VAL A 132 13.64 -26.05 6.47
CA VAL A 132 13.80 -26.07 5.00
C VAL A 132 12.98 -24.98 4.31
N ASP A 133 11.73 -24.78 4.71
CA ASP A 133 10.84 -23.76 4.11
C ASP A 133 11.43 -22.36 4.39
N GLY A 134 11.38 -21.47 3.40
CA GLY A 134 11.95 -20.12 3.50
C GLY A 134 13.44 -20.02 3.14
N THR A 135 14.08 -21.13 2.72
CA THR A 135 15.46 -21.12 2.20
C THR A 135 15.45 -20.93 0.67
N TRP A 136 15.55 -22.01 -0.11
CA TRP A 136 15.52 -21.96 -1.57
C TRP A 136 14.19 -21.40 -2.11
N SER A 137 13.08 -21.66 -1.40
CA SER A 137 11.76 -21.15 -1.78
C SER A 137 11.71 -19.61 -1.83
N THR A 138 12.46 -18.92 -0.97
CA THR A 138 12.53 -17.45 -0.96
C THR A 138 13.26 -16.93 -2.19
N ILE A 139 14.33 -17.60 -2.61
CA ILE A 139 15.10 -17.25 -3.81
C ILE A 139 14.23 -17.45 -5.06
N THR A 140 13.58 -18.62 -5.19
CA THR A 140 12.66 -18.89 -6.31
C THR A 140 11.44 -17.98 -6.29
N GLY A 141 10.95 -17.62 -5.10
CA GLY A 141 9.89 -16.65 -4.91
C GLY A 141 10.29 -15.26 -5.40
N GLY A 142 11.51 -14.81 -5.10
CA GLY A 142 12.05 -13.57 -5.65
C GLY A 142 12.14 -13.56 -7.17
N CYS A 143 12.59 -14.66 -7.79
CA CYS A 143 12.55 -14.80 -9.26
C CYS A 143 11.12 -14.74 -9.81
N THR A 144 10.16 -15.29 -9.08
CA THR A 144 8.73 -15.25 -9.46
C THR A 144 8.20 -13.82 -9.40
N VAL A 145 8.49 -13.07 -8.33
CA VAL A 145 8.12 -11.64 -8.22
C VAL A 145 8.65 -10.83 -9.40
N VAL A 146 9.90 -11.02 -9.79
CA VAL A 146 10.50 -10.33 -10.95
C VAL A 146 9.78 -10.73 -12.25
N ARG A 147 9.47 -12.01 -12.43
CA ARG A 147 8.75 -12.51 -13.62
C ARG A 147 7.33 -11.96 -13.69
N ASP A 148 6.61 -11.95 -12.58
CA ASP A 148 5.23 -11.46 -12.54
C ASP A 148 5.17 -9.96 -12.82
N LEU A 149 6.13 -9.20 -12.29
CA LEU A 149 6.25 -7.77 -12.62
C LEU A 149 6.58 -7.56 -14.10
N LYS A 150 7.51 -8.34 -14.67
CA LYS A 150 7.80 -8.31 -16.11
C LYS A 150 6.52 -8.56 -16.91
N ASP A 151 5.75 -9.59 -16.57
CA ASP A 151 4.52 -9.93 -17.29
C ASP A 151 3.49 -8.80 -17.21
N MET A 152 3.34 -8.15 -16.04
CA MET A 152 2.50 -6.96 -15.89
C MET A 152 2.98 -5.79 -16.77
N LEU A 153 4.28 -5.50 -16.78
CA LEU A 153 4.88 -4.39 -17.55
C LEU A 153 4.84 -4.62 -19.07
N PHE A 154 4.83 -5.87 -19.52
CA PHE A 154 4.71 -6.20 -20.94
C PHE A 154 3.26 -6.33 -21.39
N HIS A 155 2.39 -6.96 -20.62
CA HIS A 155 1.04 -7.29 -21.09
C HIS A 155 0.01 -6.27 -20.62
N SER A 156 -0.09 -6.03 -19.31
CA SER A 156 -1.12 -5.14 -18.76
C SER A 156 -0.89 -3.70 -19.20
N TYR A 157 0.36 -3.24 -19.17
CA TYR A 157 0.70 -1.89 -19.58
C TYR A 157 0.42 -1.64 -21.07
N LEU A 158 0.84 -2.55 -21.95
CA LEU A 158 0.61 -2.38 -23.39
C LEU A 158 -0.87 -2.47 -23.74
N ALA A 159 -1.62 -3.39 -23.12
CA ALA A 159 -3.06 -3.48 -23.31
C ALA A 159 -3.77 -2.18 -22.90
N TYR A 160 -3.40 -1.57 -21.77
CA TYR A 160 -3.95 -0.28 -21.36
C TYR A 160 -3.64 0.84 -22.36
N MET A 161 -2.40 0.90 -22.85
CA MET A 161 -2.01 1.90 -23.84
C MET A 161 -2.66 1.69 -25.21
N ASP A 162 -2.92 0.44 -25.58
CA ASP A 162 -3.68 0.09 -26.78
C ASP A 162 -5.14 0.49 -26.65
N ASP A 163 -5.77 0.24 -25.50
CA ASP A 163 -7.13 0.73 -25.22
C ASP A 163 -7.19 2.26 -25.37
N LEU A 164 -6.26 3.01 -24.76
CA LEU A 164 -6.22 4.47 -24.92
C LEU A 164 -6.11 4.92 -26.39
N ARG A 165 -5.44 4.14 -27.22
CA ARG A 165 -5.22 4.45 -28.64
C ARG A 165 -6.44 4.12 -29.50
N PHE A 166 -7.05 2.96 -29.28
CA PHE A 166 -8.10 2.41 -30.15
C PHE A 166 -9.51 2.74 -29.68
N HIS A 167 -9.70 3.13 -28.43
CA HIS A 167 -11.01 3.51 -27.93
C HIS A 167 -11.53 4.74 -28.67
N GLU A 168 -12.82 4.73 -29.01
CA GLU A 168 -13.48 5.84 -29.69
C GLU A 168 -14.17 6.75 -28.67
N PRO A 169 -14.22 8.07 -28.91
CA PRO A 169 -14.84 8.99 -27.96
C PRO A 169 -16.34 8.73 -27.84
N PRO A 170 -16.90 8.76 -26.62
CA PRO A 170 -18.35 8.63 -26.43
C PRO A 170 -19.08 9.77 -27.15
N GLY A 171 -19.94 9.42 -28.11
CA GLY A 171 -20.66 10.41 -28.92
C GLY A 171 -19.83 11.05 -30.05
N GLY A 172 -18.67 10.48 -30.42
CA GLY A 172 -17.88 10.88 -31.59
C GLY A 172 -17.13 12.21 -31.46
N LYS A 173 -17.22 12.89 -30.32
CA LYS A 173 -16.54 14.16 -30.05
C LYS A 173 -15.33 13.95 -29.15
N PRO A 174 -14.12 14.33 -29.58
CA PRO A 174 -12.93 14.25 -28.73
C PRO A 174 -13.10 15.08 -27.45
N PHE A 175 -12.49 14.62 -26.35
CA PHE A 175 -12.44 15.36 -25.10
C PHE A 175 -11.57 16.63 -25.27
N GLU A 176 -12.15 17.80 -25.04
CA GLU A 176 -11.47 19.09 -25.09
C GLU A 176 -11.51 19.79 -23.74
N ILE A 177 -10.37 20.33 -23.30
CA ILE A 177 -10.24 21.09 -22.06
C ILE A 177 -10.48 22.58 -22.33
N ARG A 178 -11.36 23.18 -21.54
CA ARG A 178 -11.56 24.63 -21.48
C ARG A 178 -10.33 25.29 -20.85
N VAL A 179 -9.53 25.98 -21.66
CA VAL A 179 -8.26 26.61 -21.23
C VAL A 179 -8.48 27.68 -20.15
N LEU A 180 -9.64 28.33 -20.16
CA LEU A 180 -10.03 29.35 -19.18
C LEU A 180 -10.11 28.80 -17.74
N ASP A 181 -10.37 27.50 -17.57
CA ASP A 181 -10.49 26.88 -16.24
C ASP A 181 -9.13 26.45 -15.67
N ILE A 182 -8.07 26.43 -16.48
CA ILE A 182 -6.73 25.96 -16.09
C ILE A 182 -6.14 26.79 -14.94
N PRO A 183 -6.16 28.13 -14.95
CA PRO A 183 -5.61 28.93 -13.84
C PRO A 183 -6.33 28.64 -12.52
N GLY A 184 -7.67 28.51 -12.56
CA GLY A 184 -8.47 28.14 -11.39
C GLY A 184 -8.16 26.74 -10.89
N ALA A 185 -8.01 25.77 -11.80
CA ALA A 185 -7.65 24.40 -11.46
C ALA A 185 -6.25 24.31 -10.82
N VAL A 186 -5.27 25.06 -11.33
CA VAL A 186 -3.92 25.11 -10.75
C VAL A 186 -3.94 25.71 -9.35
N LEU A 187 -4.70 26.80 -9.15
CA LEU A 187 -4.87 27.41 -7.82
C LEU A 187 -5.54 26.44 -6.84
N ALA A 188 -6.61 25.76 -7.24
CA ALA A 188 -7.30 24.78 -6.41
C ALA A 188 -6.42 23.58 -6.05
N ALA A 189 -5.65 23.04 -7.01
CA ALA A 189 -4.68 21.97 -6.71
C ALA A 189 -3.59 22.44 -5.73
N ALA A 190 -3.08 23.66 -5.87
CA ALA A 190 -2.08 24.17 -4.93
C ALA A 190 -2.66 24.30 -3.51
N CYS A 191 -3.87 24.85 -3.38
CA CYS A 191 -4.58 24.93 -2.09
C CYS A 191 -4.87 23.54 -1.53
N GLY A 192 -5.36 22.61 -2.34
CA GLY A 192 -5.67 21.23 -1.95
C GLY A 192 -4.43 20.46 -1.50
N LEU A 193 -3.33 20.53 -2.24
CA LEU A 193 -2.07 19.88 -1.86
C LEU A 193 -1.51 20.43 -0.55
N LEU A 194 -1.60 21.75 -0.32
CA LEU A 194 -1.16 22.37 0.93
C LEU A 194 -2.06 21.96 2.10
N MET A 195 -3.37 22.04 1.93
CA MET A 195 -4.34 21.68 2.96
C MET A 195 -4.29 20.20 3.30
N ASP A 196 -4.45 19.31 2.32
CA ASP A 196 -4.42 17.86 2.54
C ASP A 196 -3.06 17.44 3.09
N GLY A 197 -1.96 18.00 2.57
CA GLY A 197 -0.62 17.75 3.09
C GLY A 197 -0.51 18.04 4.59
N ILE A 198 -0.96 19.20 5.05
CA ILE A 198 -0.90 19.56 6.48
C ILE A 198 -1.90 18.73 7.30
N MET A 199 -3.16 18.66 6.86
CA MET A 199 -4.25 18.07 7.63
C MET A 199 -4.15 16.55 7.71
N PHE A 200 -3.82 15.86 6.63
CA PHE A 200 -3.64 14.40 6.66
C PHE A 200 -2.48 14.03 7.56
N THR A 201 -1.38 14.78 7.51
CA THR A 201 -0.25 14.60 8.44
C THR A 201 -0.68 14.77 9.88
N ALA A 202 -1.43 15.83 10.19
CA ALA A 202 -1.89 16.11 11.55
C ALA A 202 -2.86 15.04 12.07
N ILE A 203 -3.85 14.64 11.26
CA ILE A 203 -4.80 13.58 11.59
C ILE A 203 -4.06 12.24 11.78
N ALA A 204 -3.16 11.89 10.86
CA ALA A 204 -2.39 10.67 10.95
C ALA A 204 -1.47 10.66 12.19
N LEU A 205 -0.81 11.78 12.52
CA LEU A 205 0.00 11.92 13.74
C LEU A 205 -0.84 11.74 15.01
N TYR A 206 -2.03 12.31 15.05
CA TYR A 206 -2.94 12.19 16.20
C TYR A 206 -3.49 10.77 16.36
N LYS A 207 -3.90 10.13 15.26
CA LYS A 207 -4.49 8.78 15.26
C LYS A 207 -3.44 7.66 15.34
N PHE A 208 -2.18 7.94 15.01
CA PHE A 208 -1.06 7.02 15.09
C PHE A 208 -0.96 6.28 16.45
N PRO A 209 -0.90 6.96 17.61
CA PRO A 209 -0.87 6.28 18.90
C PRO A 209 -2.15 5.48 19.16
N VAL A 210 -3.32 5.99 18.76
CA VAL A 210 -4.61 5.30 18.95
C VAL A 210 -4.63 3.97 18.19
N MET A 211 -4.22 3.98 16.92
CA MET A 211 -4.10 2.78 16.09
C MET A 211 -3.11 1.77 16.68
N LEU A 212 -1.97 2.26 17.19
CA LEU A 212 -0.96 1.42 17.81
C LEU A 212 -1.53 0.68 19.04
N PHE A 213 -2.09 1.42 20.01
CA PHE A 213 -2.60 0.83 21.24
C PHE A 213 -3.86 0.01 21.04
N LYS A 214 -4.81 0.46 20.21
CA LYS A 214 -6.05 -0.27 19.93
C LYS A 214 -5.77 -1.57 19.18
N GLY A 215 -4.90 -1.52 18.17
CA GLY A 215 -4.50 -2.70 17.42
C GLY A 215 -3.75 -3.70 18.29
N TRP A 216 -2.80 -3.25 19.13
CA TRP A 216 -2.15 -4.13 20.09
C TRP A 216 -3.11 -4.74 21.10
N LYS A 217 -4.03 -3.96 21.66
CA LYS A 217 -5.05 -4.46 22.57
C LYS A 217 -5.85 -5.59 21.91
N ARG A 218 -6.36 -5.35 20.68
CA ARG A 218 -7.13 -6.33 19.92
C ARG A 218 -6.33 -7.59 19.61
N LEU A 219 -5.09 -7.45 19.16
CA LEU A 219 -4.22 -8.60 18.86
C LEU A 219 -3.87 -9.42 20.13
N ILE A 220 -3.70 -8.76 21.28
CA ILE A 220 -3.48 -9.43 22.58
C ILE A 220 -4.76 -10.12 23.04
N GLU A 221 -5.92 -9.50 22.90
CA GLU A 221 -7.23 -10.11 23.20
C GLU A 221 -7.50 -11.32 22.30
N ASP A 222 -7.18 -11.25 21.01
CA ASP A 222 -7.27 -12.37 20.07
C ASP A 222 -6.31 -13.52 20.43
N LEU A 223 -5.13 -13.20 20.97
CA LEU A 223 -4.16 -14.18 21.45
C LEU A 223 -4.65 -14.89 22.73
N VAL A 224 -5.28 -14.15 23.67
CA VAL A 224 -5.70 -14.65 24.99
C VAL A 224 -7.08 -15.31 24.97
N GLY A 225 -8.02 -14.79 24.16
CA GLY A 225 -9.42 -15.22 24.08
C GLY A 225 -9.65 -16.48 23.24
N ARG A 226 -8.61 -17.02 22.60
CA ARG A 226 -8.66 -18.29 21.86
C ARG A 226 -8.64 -19.45 22.87
N GLU A 227 -9.78 -19.74 23.51
CA GLU A 227 -9.93 -20.81 24.51
C GLU A 227 -10.41 -22.12 23.86
N GLY A 228 -9.56 -23.16 23.82
CA GLY A 228 -9.96 -24.50 23.41
C GLY A 228 -8.87 -25.56 23.64
N PRO A 229 -9.22 -26.80 24.05
CA PRO A 229 -8.26 -27.89 24.30
C PRO A 229 -7.57 -28.44 23.03
N PHE A 230 -8.00 -27.99 21.86
CA PHE A 230 -7.36 -28.17 20.55
C PHE A 230 -7.07 -26.81 19.90
N LEU A 231 -6.50 -25.90 20.69
CA LEU A 231 -5.86 -24.66 20.23
C LEU A 231 -4.85 -25.02 19.13
N GLU A 232 -5.24 -24.79 17.87
CA GLU A 232 -4.42 -24.99 16.67
C GLU A 232 -2.99 -24.51 16.92
N THR A 233 -2.06 -25.46 17.06
CA THR A 233 -0.63 -25.22 17.34
C THR A 233 0.07 -24.35 16.28
N ALA A 234 -0.64 -24.08 15.18
CA ALA A 234 -0.23 -23.25 14.05
C ALA A 234 -0.48 -21.74 14.23
N CYS A 235 -1.63 -21.35 14.78
CA CYS A 235 -2.14 -19.98 14.68
C CYS A 235 -1.57 -19.03 15.75
N VAL A 236 -1.21 -19.58 16.92
CA VAL A 236 -0.60 -18.82 18.03
C VAL A 236 0.77 -18.21 17.64
N PRO A 237 1.69 -18.96 16.97
CA PRO A 237 2.92 -18.38 16.43
C PRO A 237 2.67 -17.16 15.51
N PHE A 238 1.69 -17.24 14.61
CA PHE A 238 1.37 -16.16 13.67
C PHE A 238 0.79 -14.93 14.37
N ALA A 239 -0.10 -15.12 15.35
CA ALA A 239 -0.64 -14.03 16.15
C ALA A 239 0.48 -13.30 16.93
N GLY A 240 1.43 -14.04 17.50
CA GLY A 240 2.62 -13.45 18.15
C GLY A 240 3.49 -12.63 17.20
N LEU A 241 3.67 -13.11 15.96
CA LEU A 241 4.41 -12.38 14.93
C LEU A 241 3.67 -11.11 14.49
N ALA A 242 2.35 -11.17 14.35
CA ALA A 242 1.51 -10.02 14.03
C ALA A 242 1.61 -8.92 15.11
N ILE A 243 1.61 -9.29 16.40
CA ILE A 243 1.81 -8.34 17.51
C ILE A 243 3.16 -7.62 17.40
N LEU A 244 4.22 -8.37 17.06
CA LEU A 244 5.57 -7.83 16.89
C LEU A 244 5.69 -6.91 15.66
N LEU A 245 5.04 -7.28 14.55
CA LEU A 245 5.09 -6.52 13.29
C LEU A 245 4.11 -5.34 13.26
N TRP A 246 3.14 -5.29 14.17
CA TRP A 246 2.12 -4.25 14.22
C TRP A 246 2.67 -2.81 14.18
N PRO A 247 3.72 -2.43 14.95
CA PRO A 247 4.27 -1.07 14.89
C PRO A 247 4.78 -0.68 13.50
N PHE A 248 5.35 -1.62 12.75
CA PHE A 248 5.79 -1.37 11.38
C PHE A 248 4.61 -1.20 10.43
N ALA A 249 3.53 -1.96 10.63
CA ALA A 249 2.29 -1.78 9.88
C ALA A 249 1.67 -0.40 10.12
N VAL A 250 1.63 0.07 11.38
CA VAL A 250 1.14 1.40 11.74
C VAL A 250 2.03 2.50 11.15
N LEU A 251 3.36 2.33 11.16
CA LEU A 251 4.28 3.25 10.48
C LEU A 251 4.06 3.28 8.97
N GLY A 252 3.84 2.11 8.35
CA GLY A 252 3.48 2.02 6.94
C GLY A 252 2.19 2.75 6.61
N ALA A 253 1.15 2.59 7.44
CA ALA A 253 -0.12 3.29 7.29
C ALA A 253 0.02 4.81 7.44
N PHE A 254 0.88 5.26 8.37
CA PHE A 254 1.21 6.67 8.53
C PHE A 254 1.86 7.24 7.26
N LEU A 255 2.90 6.59 6.74
CA LEU A 255 3.57 7.01 5.51
C LEU A 255 2.63 6.95 4.29
N ALA A 256 1.78 5.92 4.20
CA ALA A 256 0.78 5.82 3.15
C ALA A 256 -0.24 6.97 3.20
N SER A 257 -0.65 7.39 4.40
CA SER A 257 -1.52 8.56 4.59
C SER A 257 -0.88 9.83 4.03
N MET A 258 0.41 10.06 4.34
CA MET A 258 1.18 11.19 3.81
C MET A 258 1.27 11.17 2.28
N ILE A 259 1.47 9.99 1.69
CA ILE A 259 1.58 9.85 0.23
C ILE A 259 0.21 10.04 -0.43
N SER A 260 -0.86 9.57 0.21
CA SER A 260 -2.23 9.65 -0.32
C SER A 260 -2.79 11.08 -0.38
N SER A 261 -2.25 12.00 0.41
CA SER A 261 -2.67 13.40 0.41
C SER A 261 -2.37 14.10 -0.92
N VAL A 262 -1.37 13.63 -1.68
CA VAL A 262 -0.98 14.22 -2.96
C VAL A 262 -2.04 14.01 -4.04
N PRO A 263 -2.43 12.77 -4.39
CA PRO A 263 -3.46 12.56 -5.42
C PRO A 263 -4.82 13.11 -4.99
N LEU A 264 -5.18 13.03 -3.70
CA LEU A 264 -6.45 13.56 -3.19
C LEU A 264 -6.48 15.09 -3.26
N GLY A 265 -5.43 15.77 -2.81
CA GLY A 265 -5.35 17.24 -2.87
C GLY A 265 -5.30 17.75 -4.31
N ALA A 266 -4.60 17.04 -5.20
CA ALA A 266 -4.56 17.38 -6.62
C ALA A 266 -5.92 17.17 -7.33
N TYR A 267 -6.80 16.31 -6.81
CA TYR A 267 -8.13 16.07 -7.37
C TYR A 267 -9.03 17.32 -7.31
N ALA A 268 -8.73 18.30 -6.46
CA ALA A 268 -9.39 19.59 -6.45
C ALA A 268 -9.36 20.29 -7.82
N ALA A 269 -8.27 20.15 -8.58
CA ALA A 269 -8.19 20.67 -9.96
C ALA A 269 -9.21 20.02 -10.90
N ILE A 270 -9.46 18.71 -10.73
CA ILE A 270 -10.43 17.97 -11.53
C ILE A 270 -11.84 18.45 -11.21
N VAL A 271 -12.14 18.73 -9.95
CA VAL A 271 -13.44 19.27 -9.52
C VAL A 271 -13.69 20.67 -10.09
N VAL A 272 -12.69 21.57 -10.06
CA VAL A 272 -12.81 22.89 -10.72
C VAL A 272 -13.14 22.72 -12.20
N TYR A 273 -12.48 21.77 -12.85
CA TYR A 273 -12.67 21.52 -14.26
C TYR A 273 -14.06 20.92 -14.57
N GLN A 274 -14.54 19.99 -13.76
CA GLN A 274 -15.87 19.39 -13.95
C GLN A 274 -17.00 20.39 -13.70
N GLU A 275 -16.93 21.11 -12.58
CA GLU A 275 -17.98 22.04 -12.14
C GLU A 275 -17.84 23.44 -12.76
N SER A 276 -16.77 23.71 -13.50
CA SER A 276 -16.44 25.06 -14.02
C SER A 276 -16.44 26.13 -12.92
N SER A 277 -16.12 25.75 -11.69
CA SER A 277 -16.27 26.60 -10.50
C SER A 277 -15.09 26.41 -9.56
N LEU A 278 -14.32 27.49 -9.37
CA LEU A 278 -13.21 27.53 -8.40
C LEU A 278 -13.71 27.25 -6.98
N PHE A 279 -14.90 27.76 -6.64
CA PHE A 279 -15.49 27.59 -5.33
C PHE A 279 -15.73 26.10 -5.02
N MET A 280 -16.26 25.34 -5.97
CA MET A 280 -16.47 23.90 -5.80
C MET A 280 -15.16 23.13 -5.62
N GLY A 281 -14.10 23.51 -6.33
CA GLY A 281 -12.78 22.89 -6.14
C GLY A 281 -12.16 23.19 -4.78
N LEU A 282 -12.31 24.42 -4.27
CA LEU A 282 -11.86 24.78 -2.92
C LEU A 282 -12.70 24.09 -1.84
N SER A 283 -14.01 24.00 -2.03
CA SER A 283 -14.91 23.25 -1.14
C SER A 283 -14.54 21.76 -1.12
N TYR A 284 -14.17 21.18 -2.26
CA TYR A 284 -13.63 19.82 -2.32
C TYR A 284 -12.33 19.68 -1.53
N ALA A 285 -11.39 20.61 -1.67
CA ALA A 285 -10.13 20.58 -0.91
C ALA A 285 -10.34 20.68 0.61
N ILE A 286 -11.47 21.21 1.06
CA ILE A 286 -11.85 21.22 2.48
C ILE A 286 -12.54 19.89 2.85
N SER A 287 -13.41 19.36 1.98
CA SER A 287 -14.14 18.12 2.23
C SER A 287 -13.30 16.85 2.10
N SER A 288 -12.21 16.87 1.32
CA SER A 288 -11.23 15.77 1.26
C SER A 288 -10.69 15.42 2.64
N VAL A 289 -10.48 16.42 3.49
CA VAL A 289 -10.02 16.25 4.87
C VAL A 289 -11.07 15.53 5.72
N SER A 290 -12.36 15.88 5.59
CA SER A 290 -13.42 15.18 6.35
C SER A 290 -13.63 13.76 5.84
N ILE A 291 -13.51 13.52 4.54
CA ILE A 291 -13.54 12.16 3.96
C ILE A 291 -12.40 11.31 4.55
N PHE A 292 -11.19 11.86 4.62
CA PHE A 292 -10.05 11.16 5.21
C PHE A 292 -10.20 10.95 6.72
N ASP A 293 -10.70 11.94 7.45
CA ASP A 293 -10.97 11.80 8.89
C ASP A 293 -12.00 10.70 9.14
N GLU A 294 -13.07 10.63 8.35
CA GLU A 294 -14.10 9.61 8.49
C GLU A 294 -13.60 8.23 8.10
N TYR A 295 -12.89 8.10 6.97
CA TYR A 295 -12.25 6.85 6.58
C TYR A 295 -11.34 6.30 7.68
N THR A 296 -10.53 7.18 8.31
CA THR A 296 -9.65 6.78 9.40
C THR A 296 -10.41 6.53 10.71
N ASN A 297 -11.57 7.15 10.95
CA ASN A 297 -12.46 6.79 12.06
C ASN A 297 -13.00 5.37 11.88
N ASP A 298 -13.47 5.03 10.68
CA ASP A 298 -14.01 3.71 10.34
C ASP A 298 -12.96 2.61 10.50
N VAL A 299 -11.76 2.81 9.94
CA VAL A 299 -10.63 1.86 10.08
C VAL A 299 -10.28 1.61 11.55
N LEU A 300 -10.51 2.60 12.41
CA LEU A 300 -10.18 2.55 13.82
C LEU A 300 -11.40 2.30 14.71
N ASP A 301 -12.57 1.97 14.17
CA ASP A 301 -13.85 1.86 14.89
C ASP A 301 -14.04 2.98 15.94
N MET A 302 -13.82 4.24 15.55
CA MET A 302 -14.03 5.43 16.39
C MET A 302 -15.38 6.06 16.07
N ALA A 303 -15.96 6.80 17.03
CA ALA A 303 -17.21 7.51 16.78
C ALA A 303 -17.02 8.57 15.67
N PRO A 304 -18.03 8.82 14.82
CA PRO A 304 -17.99 9.85 13.80
C PRO A 304 -17.66 11.21 14.42
N GLY A 305 -16.76 11.98 13.79
CA GLY A 305 -16.39 13.31 14.26
C GLY A 305 -15.40 13.38 15.43
N SER A 306 -14.61 12.33 15.67
CA SER A 306 -13.63 12.30 16.77
C SER A 306 -12.48 13.33 16.64
N CYS A 307 -12.31 13.97 15.47
CA CYS A 307 -11.33 15.05 15.25
C CYS A 307 -11.87 16.27 14.47
N PHE A 308 -12.51 16.10 13.31
CA PHE A 308 -12.96 17.24 12.49
C PHE A 308 -14.33 16.99 11.86
N GLN A 309 -15.40 17.52 12.48
CA GLN A 309 -16.66 17.75 11.76
C GLN A 309 -16.54 19.07 10.98
N VAL A 310 -16.22 18.99 9.70
CA VAL A 310 -16.62 20.07 8.78
C VAL A 310 -18.07 19.79 8.42
N CYS A 311 -19.00 20.49 9.06
CA CYS A 311 -20.38 20.54 8.60
C CYS A 311 -20.36 21.12 7.18
N ILE A 312 -20.70 20.30 6.19
CA ILE A 312 -21.11 20.80 4.88
C ILE A 312 -22.38 21.61 5.13
N PRO A 313 -22.45 22.91 4.77
CA PRO A 313 -23.71 23.62 4.81
C PRO A 313 -24.65 22.93 3.81
N GLU A 314 -25.66 22.24 4.33
CA GLU A 314 -26.83 21.86 3.54
C GLU A 314 -27.52 23.17 3.13
N GLU A 315 -27.60 23.42 1.83
CA GLU A 315 -28.59 24.35 1.26
C GLU A 315 -29.98 23.71 1.29
#